data_AF-A0A9N9P858-F1
#
_entry.id   AF-A0A9N9P858-F1
#
_cell.length_a   1.000
_cell.length_b   1.000
_cell.length_c   1.000
_cell.angle_alpha   90.00
_cell.angle_beta   90.00
_cell.angle_gamma   90.00
#
_symmetry.space_group_name_H-M   'P 1'
#
loop_
_entity.id
_entity.type
_entity.pdbx_description
1 polymer ?
#
loop_
_entity_poly.entity_id
_entity_poly.type
_entity_poly.pdbx_seq_one_letter_code
_entity_poly.pdbx_strand_id
1 'polypeptide(L)'
;EDNNFRLWAKSLDPQFEIPCVNTIKTIIFNSYNSTINQIINLISKTSDTVVLDIEELDEHNASDIIKSVNLVLNKFNIDHSKIFTITTNNSSNVKSAVQQLNITNIKCAGHTLQLSVNLDLKEVNDLISKCKLLIAILSKEKKYKQLHEAQLQITSGLKQSLDIIKDVDICWNSILYAIKCLMHLKPAIIQLYSTLTNHTIREIRKEAETMNSFISFTKEFELLEELIEILFLFDEGDPSENMHHQFNELCPTPTSDDDINNDLILAFSHSCKKSKMSTFFMHLRTENSNVEFNEFDQYYQLLEISLDEEP
;
A
#
# COMPACT_ATOMS: atom_id res chain seq x y z
N GLU A 1 -19.50 15.78 2.26
CA GLU A 1 -18.73 16.63 3.18
C GLU A 1 -18.90 16.06 4.57
N ASP A 2 -17.81 15.94 5.32
CA ASP A 2 -17.81 15.30 6.64
C ASP A 2 -18.34 16.28 7.71
N ASN A 3 -19.48 15.94 8.33
CA ASN A 3 -20.09 16.76 9.38
C ASN A 3 -19.21 16.85 10.63
N ASN A 4 -18.38 15.84 10.90
CA ASN A 4 -17.50 15.82 12.06
C ASN A 4 -16.39 16.84 11.93
N PHE A 5 -15.81 16.99 10.73
CA PHE A 5 -14.81 18.01 10.45
C PHE A 5 -15.35 19.43 10.67
N ARG A 6 -16.60 19.69 10.29
CA ARG A 6 -17.24 21.00 10.50
C ARG A 6 -17.44 21.31 11.98
N LEU A 7 -17.86 20.32 12.77
CA LEU A 7 -18.03 20.46 14.22
C LEU A 7 -16.69 20.71 14.91
N TRP A 8 -15.65 19.96 14.53
CA TRP A 8 -14.29 20.15 15.01
C TRP A 8 -13.77 21.57 14.73
N ALA A 9 -13.87 22.06 13.48
CA ALA A 9 -13.41 23.40 13.12
C ALA A 9 -14.11 24.51 13.94
N LYS A 10 -15.43 24.38 14.14
CA LYS A 10 -16.21 25.32 14.98
C LYS A 10 -15.89 25.24 16.46
N SER A 11 -15.42 24.09 16.95
CA SER A 11 -14.98 23.94 18.34
C SER A 11 -13.68 24.69 18.62
N LEU A 12 -12.81 24.81 17.61
CA LEU A 12 -11.57 25.58 17.70
C LEU A 12 -11.83 27.09 17.58
N ASP A 13 -12.65 27.50 16.62
CA ASP A 13 -13.06 28.88 16.44
C ASP A 13 -14.53 28.93 15.96
N PRO A 14 -15.48 29.36 16.81
CA PRO A 14 -16.89 29.46 16.44
C PRO A 14 -17.18 30.43 15.29
N GLN A 15 -16.27 31.38 15.02
CA GLN A 15 -16.41 32.35 13.93
C GLN A 15 -15.73 31.89 12.64
N PHE A 16 -15.00 30.78 12.66
CA PHE A 16 -14.32 30.25 11.49
C PHE A 16 -15.32 29.68 10.49
N GLU A 17 -15.46 30.37 9.36
CA GLU A 17 -16.21 29.87 8.22
C GLU A 17 -15.32 29.02 7.34
N ILE A 18 -15.67 27.73 7.20
CA ILE A 18 -14.93 26.81 6.35
C ILE A 18 -15.00 27.32 4.90
N PRO A 19 -13.86 27.65 4.28
CA PRO A 19 -13.83 28.18 2.93
C PRO A 19 -14.40 27.15 1.95
N CYS A 20 -15.07 27.63 0.90
CA CYS A 20 -15.56 26.75 -0.15
C CYS A 20 -14.37 26.16 -0.96
N VAL A 21 -14.65 25.09 -1.71
CA VAL A 21 -13.63 24.38 -2.52
C VAL A 21 -12.84 25.32 -3.43
N ASN A 22 -13.49 26.33 -4.03
CA ASN A 22 -12.82 27.29 -4.90
C ASN A 22 -11.87 28.23 -4.14
N THR A 23 -12.25 28.62 -2.93
CA THR A 23 -11.40 29.42 -2.04
C THR A 23 -10.18 28.61 -1.61
N ILE A 24 -10.38 27.36 -1.19
CA ILE A 24 -9.27 26.45 -0.83
C ILE A 24 -8.30 26.26 -2.01
N LYS A 25 -8.82 25.98 -3.22
CA LYS A 25 -8.00 25.84 -4.43
C LYS A 25 -7.15 27.08 -4.70
N THR A 26 -7.75 28.26 -4.58
CA THR A 26 -7.06 29.54 -4.76
C THR A 26 -5.98 29.74 -3.70
N ILE A 27 -6.27 29.43 -2.43
CA ILE A 27 -5.30 29.54 -1.33
C ILE A 27 -4.11 28.61 -1.57
N ILE A 28 -4.34 27.34 -1.92
CA ILE A 28 -3.28 26.36 -2.19
C ILE A 28 -2.43 26.82 -3.37
N PHE A 29 -3.06 27.22 -4.48
CA PHE A 29 -2.36 27.69 -5.68
C PHE A 29 -1.50 28.93 -5.40
N ASN A 30 -2.05 29.93 -4.70
CA ASN A 30 -1.32 31.14 -4.36
C ASN A 30 -0.17 30.86 -3.38
N SER A 31 -0.38 29.98 -2.39
CA SER A 31 0.65 29.58 -1.43
C SER A 31 1.78 28.83 -2.11
N TYR A 32 1.46 27.94 -3.06
CA TYR A 32 2.45 27.26 -3.89
C TYR A 32 3.28 28.26 -4.70
N ASN A 33 2.61 29.17 -5.43
CA ASN A 33 3.31 30.15 -6.28
C ASN A 33 4.16 31.14 -5.47
N SER A 34 3.75 31.50 -4.25
CA SER A 34 4.52 32.41 -3.40
C SER A 34 5.74 31.73 -2.76
N THR A 35 5.71 30.41 -2.58
CA THR A 35 6.77 29.64 -1.92
C THR A 35 7.72 28.92 -2.89
N ILE A 36 7.38 28.81 -4.17
CA ILE A 36 8.16 28.01 -5.15
C ILE A 36 9.64 28.43 -5.23
N ASN A 37 9.95 29.73 -5.19
CA ASN A 37 11.34 30.21 -5.21
C ASN A 37 12.11 29.84 -3.94
N GLN A 38 11.42 29.76 -2.80
CA GLN A 38 12.04 29.29 -1.54
C GLN A 38 12.34 27.79 -1.63
N ILE A 39 11.42 27.01 -2.21
CA ILE A 39 11.60 25.57 -2.44
C ILE A 39 12.80 25.32 -3.37
N ILE A 40 12.92 26.04 -4.49
CA ILE A 40 14.08 25.94 -5.40
C ILE A 40 15.40 26.22 -4.65
N ASN A 41 15.42 27.25 -3.80
CA ASN A 41 16.59 27.56 -2.98
C ASN A 41 16.89 26.50 -1.92
N LEU A 42 15.89 25.81 -1.38
CA LEU A 42 16.07 24.73 -0.41
C LEU A 42 16.58 23.45 -1.09
N ILE A 43 16.03 23.08 -2.25
CA ILE A 43 16.47 21.92 -3.04
C ILE A 43 17.97 22.01 -3.38
N SER A 44 18.47 23.20 -3.68
CA SER A 44 19.90 23.37 -4.00
C SER A 44 20.84 23.29 -2.79
N LYS A 45 20.32 23.43 -1.56
CA LYS A 45 21.12 23.54 -0.33
C LYS A 45 21.01 22.35 0.61
N THR A 46 19.95 21.57 0.50
CA THR A 46 19.61 20.49 1.45
C THR A 46 19.79 19.12 0.82
N SER A 47 19.91 18.08 1.66
CA SER A 47 19.93 16.66 1.23
C SER A 47 18.58 15.98 1.48
N ASP A 48 17.51 16.77 1.54
CA ASP A 48 16.17 16.29 1.91
C ASP A 48 15.43 15.72 0.71
N THR A 49 14.54 14.76 0.97
CA THR A 49 13.63 14.20 -0.04
C THR A 49 12.50 15.19 -0.32
N VAL A 50 12.38 15.63 -1.57
CA VAL A 50 11.32 16.55 -2.01
C VAL A 50 10.54 15.97 -3.18
N VAL A 51 9.21 15.99 -3.09
CA VAL A 51 8.34 15.65 -4.23
C VAL A 51 8.25 16.86 -5.15
N LEU A 52 8.74 16.73 -6.38
CA LEU A 52 8.75 17.82 -7.36
C LEU A 52 7.43 17.93 -8.12
N ASP A 53 6.86 16.80 -8.55
CA ASP A 53 5.60 16.78 -9.27
C ASP A 53 4.86 15.44 -9.17
N ILE A 54 3.55 15.48 -9.43
CA ILE A 54 2.68 14.31 -9.58
C ILE A 54 1.83 14.58 -10.83
N GLU A 55 2.14 13.88 -11.92
CA GLU A 55 1.50 14.08 -13.21
C GLU A 55 0.76 12.81 -13.67
N GLU A 56 -0.43 13.01 -14.22
CA GLU A 56 -1.16 12.00 -14.97
C GLU A 56 -0.78 12.11 -16.45
N LEU A 57 -0.22 11.04 -17.01
CA LEU A 57 0.17 10.99 -18.42
C LEU A 57 -0.95 10.33 -19.24
N ASP A 58 -1.40 11.02 -20.29
CA ASP A 58 -2.39 10.49 -21.24
C ASP A 58 -1.90 9.22 -21.94
N GLU A 59 -0.65 9.27 -22.43
CA GLU A 59 0.05 8.12 -22.98
C GLU A 59 1.29 7.78 -22.14
N HIS A 60 1.40 6.51 -21.77
CA HIS A 60 2.50 6.02 -20.94
C HIS A 60 3.68 5.56 -21.81
N ASN A 61 4.10 6.36 -22.80
CA ASN A 61 5.23 6.03 -23.69
C ASN A 61 6.52 6.74 -23.22
N ALA A 62 7.68 6.30 -23.72
CA ALA A 62 8.96 6.85 -23.30
C ALA A 62 9.12 8.35 -23.62
N SER A 63 8.59 8.81 -24.76
CA SER A 63 8.70 10.21 -25.21
C SER A 63 7.96 11.16 -24.27
N ASP A 64 6.75 10.79 -23.86
CA ASP A 64 5.94 11.64 -22.98
C ASP A 64 6.48 11.66 -21.56
N ILE A 65 7.04 10.55 -21.08
CA ILE A 65 7.80 10.51 -19.82
C ILE A 65 8.99 11.49 -19.88
N ILE A 66 9.79 11.46 -20.95
CA ILE A 66 10.94 12.36 -21.11
C ILE A 66 10.48 13.83 -21.12
N LYS A 67 9.40 14.14 -21.84
CA LYS A 67 8.84 15.50 -21.88
C LYS A 67 8.43 15.96 -20.49
N SER A 68 7.67 15.14 -19.76
CA SER A 68 7.23 15.42 -18.39
C SER A 68 8.41 15.67 -17.46
N VAL A 69 9.40 14.77 -17.45
CA VAL A 69 10.63 14.93 -16.63
C VAL A 69 11.34 16.25 -16.97
N ASN A 70 11.53 16.57 -18.25
CA ASN A 70 12.17 17.82 -18.65
C ASN A 70 11.38 19.07 -18.25
N LEU A 71 10.04 19.03 -18.33
CA LEU A 71 9.20 20.13 -17.88
C LEU A 71 9.35 20.37 -16.38
N VAL A 72 9.38 19.31 -15.58
CA VAL A 72 9.60 19.39 -14.13
C VAL A 72 10.99 19.94 -13.82
N LEU A 73 12.05 19.41 -14.45
CA LEU A 73 13.41 19.90 -14.24
C LEU A 73 13.55 21.38 -14.57
N ASN A 74 12.97 21.82 -15.69
CA ASN A 74 12.97 23.23 -16.10
C ASN A 74 12.19 24.12 -15.11
N LYS A 75 11.03 23.65 -14.64
CA LYS A 75 10.18 24.35 -13.66
C LYS A 75 10.90 24.61 -12.34
N PHE A 76 11.76 23.69 -11.91
CA PHE A 76 12.56 23.82 -10.68
C PHE A 76 14.00 24.30 -10.91
N ASN A 77 14.35 24.69 -12.15
CA ASN A 77 15.69 25.14 -12.54
C ASN A 77 16.81 24.13 -12.15
N ILE A 78 16.52 22.84 -12.35
CA ILE A 78 17.46 21.75 -12.08
C ILE A 78 18.16 21.39 -13.40
N ASP A 79 19.48 21.59 -13.42
CA ASP A 79 20.31 21.18 -14.54
C ASP A 79 20.46 19.65 -14.57
N HIS A 80 20.34 19.05 -15.76
CA HIS A 80 20.53 17.61 -15.97
C HIS A 80 21.85 17.08 -15.41
N SER A 81 22.93 17.87 -15.47
CA SER A 81 24.25 17.53 -14.95
C SER A 81 24.30 17.37 -13.43
N LYS A 82 23.32 17.92 -12.71
CA LYS A 82 23.20 17.76 -11.25
C LYS A 82 22.51 16.46 -10.86
N ILE A 83 21.86 15.78 -11.79
CA ILE A 83 21.17 14.52 -11.52
C ILE A 83 22.23 13.40 -11.48
N PHE A 84 22.39 12.79 -10.31
CA PHE A 84 23.33 11.69 -10.13
C PHE A 84 22.76 10.39 -10.67
N THR A 85 21.56 10.05 -10.21
CA THR A 85 20.86 8.82 -10.58
C THR A 85 19.35 9.04 -10.59
N ILE A 86 18.65 8.22 -11.35
CA ILE A 86 17.19 8.08 -11.29
C ILE A 86 16.90 6.68 -10.77
N THR A 87 15.99 6.55 -9.81
CA THR A 87 15.47 5.26 -9.36
C THR A 87 14.08 5.04 -9.92
N THR A 88 13.88 3.94 -10.67
CA THR A 88 12.59 3.62 -11.29
C THR A 88 12.14 2.19 -11.02
N ASN A 89 10.84 1.94 -11.22
CA ASN A 89 10.35 0.56 -11.34
C ASN A 89 10.87 -0.11 -12.62
N ASN A 90 10.59 -1.41 -12.79
CA ASN A 90 11.09 -2.20 -13.91
C ASN A 90 10.27 -2.04 -15.22
N SER A 91 9.39 -1.03 -15.32
CA SER A 91 8.52 -0.87 -16.50
C SER A 91 9.31 -0.50 -17.75
N SER A 92 8.95 -1.12 -18.88
CA SER A 92 9.67 -1.00 -20.16
C SER A 92 9.76 0.43 -20.68
N ASN A 93 8.65 1.17 -20.62
CA ASN A 93 8.59 2.54 -21.13
C ASN A 93 9.42 3.51 -20.28
N VAL A 94 9.43 3.32 -18.95
CA VAL A 94 10.26 4.11 -18.05
C VAL A 94 11.75 3.79 -18.23
N LYS A 95 12.11 2.51 -18.37
CA LYS A 95 13.49 2.11 -18.70
C LYS A 95 13.98 2.75 -19.99
N SER A 96 13.17 2.70 -21.04
CA SER A 96 13.49 3.33 -22.32
C SER A 96 13.63 4.85 -22.20
N ALA A 97 12.78 5.50 -21.41
CA ALA A 97 12.88 6.93 -21.14
C ALA A 97 14.20 7.30 -20.45
N VAL A 98 14.57 6.60 -19.37
CA VAL A 98 15.80 6.88 -18.62
C VAL A 98 17.05 6.61 -19.46
N GLN A 99 17.04 5.55 -20.28
CA GLN A 99 18.12 5.29 -21.25
C GLN A 99 18.29 6.45 -22.25
N GLN A 100 17.19 7.00 -22.76
CA GLN A 100 17.22 8.15 -23.67
C GLN A 100 17.64 9.46 -22.98
N LEU A 101 17.36 9.61 -21.67
CA LEU A 101 17.85 10.73 -20.86
C LEU A 101 19.36 10.64 -20.58
N ASN A 102 20.00 9.48 -20.83
CA ASN A 102 21.42 9.23 -20.57
C ASN A 102 21.82 9.50 -19.11
N ILE A 103 20.96 9.09 -18.16
CA ILE A 103 21.19 9.17 -16.72
C ILE A 103 21.24 7.75 -16.14
N THR A 104 22.12 7.52 -15.17
CA THR A 104 22.24 6.22 -14.50
C THR A 104 20.93 5.83 -13.82
N ASN A 105 20.40 4.65 -14.18
CA ASN A 105 19.18 4.10 -13.57
C ASN A 105 19.51 3.13 -12.43
N ILE A 106 18.94 3.36 -11.25
CA ILE A 106 18.89 2.43 -10.14
C ILE A 106 17.53 1.73 -10.16
N LYS A 107 17.51 0.40 -10.13
CA LYS A 107 16.24 -0.32 -10.01
C LYS A 107 15.66 -0.11 -8.61
N CYS A 108 14.36 0.17 -8.52
CA CYS A 108 13.68 0.27 -7.24
C CYS A 108 13.80 -1.07 -6.48
N ALA A 109 14.41 -1.01 -5.29
CA ALA A 109 14.60 -2.17 -4.42
C ALA A 109 13.25 -2.79 -4.01
N GLY A 110 12.30 -1.96 -3.56
CA GLY A 110 10.95 -2.42 -3.19
C GLY A 110 10.22 -3.11 -4.33
N HIS A 111 10.31 -2.57 -5.56
CA HIS A 111 9.71 -3.23 -6.73
C HIS A 111 10.44 -4.51 -7.14
N THR A 112 11.76 -4.59 -6.93
CA THR A 112 12.53 -5.80 -7.21
C THR A 112 12.21 -6.90 -6.20
N LEU A 113 12.06 -6.54 -4.93
CA LEU A 113 11.60 -7.43 -3.87
C LEU A 113 10.19 -7.94 -4.17
N GLN A 114 9.26 -7.04 -4.53
CA GLN A 114 7.91 -7.38 -4.98
C GLN A 114 7.91 -8.46 -6.07
N LEU A 115 8.74 -8.28 -7.11
CA LEU A 115 8.82 -9.23 -8.21
C LEU A 115 9.34 -10.59 -7.72
N SER A 116 10.37 -10.59 -6.86
CA SER A 116 10.95 -11.81 -6.31
C SER A 116 9.93 -12.58 -5.46
N VAL A 117 9.30 -11.90 -4.50
CA VAL A 117 8.24 -12.50 -3.66
C VAL A 117 7.09 -13.03 -4.52
N ASN A 118 6.62 -12.26 -5.52
CA ASN A 118 5.55 -12.71 -6.40
C ASN A 118 5.91 -13.92 -7.26
N LEU A 119 7.19 -14.09 -7.63
CA LEU A 119 7.65 -15.28 -8.34
C LEU A 119 7.58 -16.50 -7.43
N ASP A 120 8.10 -16.39 -6.21
CA ASP A 120 8.12 -17.50 -5.25
C ASP A 120 6.70 -17.87 -4.76
N LEU A 121 5.81 -16.89 -4.62
CA LEU A 121 4.41 -17.14 -4.28
C LEU A 121 3.67 -17.99 -5.33
N LYS A 122 4.19 -18.12 -6.57
CA LYS A 122 3.61 -19.02 -7.58
C LYS A 122 3.72 -20.48 -7.16
N GLU A 123 4.76 -20.87 -6.43
CA GLU A 123 4.96 -22.25 -5.96
C GLU A 123 3.89 -22.68 -4.95
N VAL A 124 3.33 -21.71 -4.21
CA VAL A 124 2.24 -21.93 -3.24
C VAL A 124 0.90 -21.36 -3.74
N ASN A 125 0.76 -21.14 -5.05
CA ASN A 125 -0.41 -20.49 -5.63
C ASN A 125 -1.71 -21.25 -5.39
N ASP A 126 -1.66 -22.59 -5.28
CA ASP A 126 -2.84 -23.39 -4.94
C ASP A 126 -3.40 -23.04 -3.55
N LEU A 127 -2.51 -22.88 -2.56
CA LEU A 127 -2.89 -22.49 -1.21
C LEU A 127 -3.41 -21.05 -1.17
N ILE A 128 -2.71 -20.13 -1.84
CA ILE A 128 -3.10 -18.72 -1.97
C ILE A 128 -4.45 -18.60 -2.67
N SER A 129 -4.68 -19.34 -3.74
CA SER A 129 -5.93 -19.32 -4.51
C SER A 129 -7.12 -19.76 -3.66
N LYS A 130 -6.94 -20.78 -2.82
CA LYS A 130 -7.98 -21.20 -1.87
C LYS A 130 -8.25 -20.13 -0.81
N CYS A 131 -7.22 -19.46 -0.29
CA CYS A 131 -7.37 -18.33 0.63
C CYS A 131 -8.18 -17.20 -0.03
N LYS A 132 -7.78 -16.78 -1.24
CA LYS A 132 -8.48 -15.75 -2.02
C LYS A 132 -9.94 -16.13 -2.27
N LEU A 133 -10.21 -17.40 -2.59
CA LEU A 133 -11.57 -17.89 -2.79
C LEU A 133 -12.40 -17.80 -1.50
N LEU A 134 -11.85 -18.24 -0.36
CA LEU A 134 -12.55 -18.15 0.92
C LEU A 134 -12.82 -16.69 1.30
N ILE A 135 -11.84 -15.81 1.17
CA ILE A 135 -11.98 -14.37 1.40
C ILE A 135 -13.07 -13.79 0.50
N ALA A 136 -13.10 -14.15 -0.78
CA ALA A 136 -14.13 -13.71 -1.73
C ALA A 136 -15.53 -14.20 -1.34
N ILE A 137 -15.66 -15.43 -0.84
CA ILE A 137 -16.93 -15.99 -0.35
C ILE A 137 -17.40 -15.22 0.89
N LEU A 138 -16.52 -15.03 1.87
CA LEU A 138 -16.82 -14.36 3.13
C LEU A 138 -17.13 -12.86 2.92
N SER A 139 -16.53 -12.26 1.90
CA SER A 139 -16.78 -10.86 1.52
C SER A 139 -18.17 -10.62 0.91
N LYS A 140 -18.94 -11.65 0.58
CA LYS A 140 -20.32 -11.49 0.08
C LYS A 140 -21.21 -11.02 1.22
N GLU A 141 -22.09 -10.05 0.95
CA GLU A 141 -22.91 -9.39 1.98
C GLU A 141 -23.57 -10.35 2.98
N LYS A 142 -24.20 -11.43 2.49
CA LYS A 142 -24.82 -12.44 3.34
C LYS A 142 -23.82 -13.13 4.27
N LYS A 143 -22.68 -13.57 3.73
CA LYS A 143 -21.65 -14.29 4.49
C LYS A 143 -20.90 -13.37 5.45
N TYR A 144 -20.66 -12.13 5.05
CA TYR A 144 -20.06 -11.09 5.89
C TYR A 144 -20.89 -10.87 7.17
N LYS A 145 -22.22 -10.71 7.03
CA LYS A 145 -23.12 -10.57 8.19
C LYS A 145 -23.09 -11.81 9.10
N GLN A 146 -23.15 -13.00 8.51
CA GLN A 146 -23.07 -14.26 9.28
C GLN A 146 -21.73 -14.44 9.99
N LEU A 147 -20.63 -14.01 9.37
CA LEU A 147 -19.30 -14.02 9.98
C LEU A 147 -19.21 -13.04 11.15
N HIS A 148 -19.77 -11.83 10.98
CA HIS A 148 -19.86 -10.84 12.06
C HIS A 148 -20.65 -11.39 13.27
N GLU A 149 -21.78 -12.06 13.03
CA GLU A 149 -22.55 -12.72 14.09
C GLU A 149 -21.72 -13.81 14.80
N ALA A 150 -20.98 -14.62 14.05
CA ALA A 150 -20.10 -15.65 14.61
C ALA A 150 -18.95 -15.04 15.45
N GLN A 151 -18.39 -13.90 15.03
CA GLN A 151 -17.37 -13.18 15.81
C GLN A 151 -17.91 -12.72 17.18
N LEU A 152 -19.12 -12.14 17.21
CA LEU A 152 -19.77 -11.70 18.45
C LEU A 152 -20.11 -12.87 19.39
N GLN A 153 -20.43 -14.05 18.85
CA GLN A 153 -20.72 -15.25 19.65
C GLN A 153 -19.49 -15.79 20.37
N ILE A 154 -18.32 -15.74 19.73
CA ILE A 154 -17.07 -16.29 20.29
C ILE A 154 -16.45 -15.33 21.29
N THR A 155 -16.53 -14.01 21.04
CA THR A 155 -15.95 -13.01 21.93
C THR A 155 -17.06 -12.13 22.49
N SER A 156 -17.56 -12.53 23.66
CA SER A 156 -18.58 -11.79 24.41
C SER A 156 -17.97 -10.48 24.91
N GLY A 157 -18.08 -9.41 24.13
CA GLY A 157 -17.53 -8.08 24.47
C GLY A 157 -16.81 -7.33 23.35
N LEU A 158 -16.70 -7.89 22.13
CA LEU A 158 -16.18 -7.13 20.97
C LEU A 158 -17.08 -5.90 20.71
N LYS A 159 -16.51 -4.70 20.85
CA LYS A 159 -17.18 -3.43 20.47
C LYS A 159 -17.32 -3.30 18.96
N GLN A 160 -16.45 -3.95 18.17
CA GLN A 160 -16.45 -3.91 16.71
C GLN A 160 -15.88 -5.22 16.16
N SER A 161 -16.51 -5.78 15.13
CA SER A 161 -16.00 -6.97 14.43
C SER A 161 -14.80 -6.62 13.56
N LEU A 162 -13.91 -7.57 13.34
CA LEU A 162 -12.84 -7.41 12.35
C LEU A 162 -13.42 -7.53 10.94
N ASP A 163 -13.08 -6.56 10.09
CA ASP A 163 -13.39 -6.58 8.67
C ASP A 163 -12.45 -7.48 7.89
N ILE A 164 -12.95 -8.03 6.78
CA ILE A 164 -12.17 -8.89 5.89
C ILE A 164 -11.26 -8.01 5.02
N ILE A 165 -9.96 -8.27 5.08
CA ILE A 165 -8.97 -7.66 4.19
C ILE A 165 -8.92 -8.47 2.89
N LYS A 166 -9.04 -7.78 1.74
CA LYS A 166 -8.87 -8.38 0.43
C LYS A 166 -7.44 -8.16 -0.06
N ASP A 167 -6.89 -9.18 -0.71
CA ASP A 167 -5.65 -9.03 -1.44
C ASP A 167 -5.82 -8.05 -2.62
N VAL A 168 -4.80 -7.23 -2.86
CA VAL A 168 -4.75 -6.27 -3.98
C VAL A 168 -3.43 -6.49 -4.69
N ASP A 169 -3.46 -6.88 -5.97
CA ASP A 169 -2.27 -7.32 -6.73
C ASP A 169 -1.15 -6.26 -6.91
N ILE A 170 -1.26 -5.08 -6.30
CA ILE A 170 -0.34 -3.94 -6.44
C ILE A 170 0.83 -3.96 -5.43
N CYS A 171 0.73 -4.69 -4.33
CA CYS A 171 1.82 -4.86 -3.36
C CYS A 171 1.87 -6.30 -2.82
N TRP A 172 3.03 -6.80 -2.40
CA TRP A 172 3.20 -8.17 -1.93
C TRP A 172 2.68 -8.32 -0.49
N ASN A 173 2.68 -7.24 0.29
CA ASN A 173 2.22 -7.24 1.68
C ASN A 173 0.70 -7.41 1.76
N SER A 174 -0.07 -7.13 0.69
CA SER A 174 -1.52 -7.31 0.72
C SER A 174 -1.93 -8.77 0.91
N ILE A 175 -1.20 -9.72 0.35
CA ILE A 175 -1.48 -11.15 0.58
C ILE A 175 -1.08 -11.55 2.01
N LEU A 176 0.02 -11.00 2.54
CA LEU A 176 0.41 -11.19 3.94
C LEU A 176 -0.70 -10.72 4.88
N TYR A 177 -1.21 -9.50 4.71
CA TYR A 177 -2.28 -8.96 5.55
C TYR A 177 -3.61 -9.70 5.37
N ALA A 178 -3.94 -10.12 4.15
CA ALA A 178 -5.12 -10.92 3.86
C ALA A 178 -5.06 -12.28 4.59
N ILE A 179 -3.91 -12.97 4.58
CA ILE A 179 -3.72 -14.23 5.29
C ILE A 179 -3.72 -14.02 6.80
N LYS A 180 -3.02 -13.00 7.33
CA LYS A 180 -3.07 -12.64 8.77
C LYS A 180 -4.50 -12.39 9.24
N CYS A 181 -5.27 -11.60 8.50
CA CYS A 181 -6.69 -11.35 8.79
C CYS A 181 -7.50 -12.65 8.80
N LEU A 182 -7.28 -13.53 7.81
CA LEU A 182 -7.95 -14.83 7.73
C LEU A 182 -7.61 -15.73 8.93
N MET A 183 -6.35 -15.72 9.38
CA MET A 183 -5.87 -16.44 10.57
C MET A 183 -6.56 -15.93 11.84
N HIS A 184 -6.69 -14.62 12.02
CA HIS A 184 -7.43 -14.04 13.14
C HIS A 184 -8.92 -14.41 13.11
N LEU A 185 -9.51 -14.48 11.91
CA LEU A 185 -10.92 -14.85 11.73
C LEU A 185 -11.17 -16.37 11.81
N LYS A 186 -10.12 -17.22 11.85
CA LYS A 186 -10.21 -18.69 11.87
C LYS A 186 -11.23 -19.23 12.89
N PRO A 187 -11.28 -18.79 14.16
CA PRO A 187 -12.28 -19.28 15.11
C PRO A 187 -13.71 -18.96 14.68
N ALA A 188 -13.97 -17.73 14.21
CA ALA A 188 -15.27 -17.30 13.73
C ALA A 188 -15.71 -18.03 12.45
N ILE A 189 -14.75 -18.30 11.56
CA ILE A 189 -14.97 -19.09 10.35
C ILE A 189 -15.37 -20.52 10.69
N ILE A 190 -14.69 -21.16 11.66
CA ILE A 190 -15.02 -22.51 12.14
C ILE A 190 -16.41 -22.55 12.79
N GLN A 191 -16.75 -21.54 13.60
CA GLN A 191 -18.07 -21.42 14.22
C GLN A 191 -19.19 -21.23 13.18
N LEU A 192 -18.97 -20.36 12.20
CA LEU A 192 -19.89 -20.16 11.08
C LEU A 192 -20.09 -21.46 10.30
N TYR A 193 -18.99 -22.13 9.93
CA TYR A 193 -19.05 -23.41 9.22
C TYR A 193 -19.81 -24.48 10.00
N SER A 194 -19.55 -24.60 11.31
CA SER A 194 -20.24 -25.54 12.20
C SER A 194 -21.73 -25.25 12.29
N THR A 195 -22.11 -23.97 12.37
CA THR A 195 -23.51 -23.52 12.40
C THR A 195 -24.24 -23.87 11.11
N LEU A 196 -23.61 -23.64 9.95
CA LEU A 196 -24.18 -23.96 8.65
C LEU A 196 -24.33 -25.46 8.44
N THR A 197 -23.32 -26.25 8.83
CA THR A 197 -23.28 -27.71 8.62
C THR A 197 -24.29 -28.45 9.49
N ASN A 198 -24.49 -27.99 10.72
CA ASN A 198 -25.45 -28.58 11.67
C ASN A 198 -26.88 -28.03 11.53
N HIS A 199 -27.13 -27.18 10.53
CA HIS A 199 -28.44 -26.58 10.32
C HIS A 199 -29.49 -27.62 9.90
N THR A 200 -30.72 -27.50 10.40
CA THR A 200 -31.81 -28.44 10.10
C THR A 200 -32.23 -28.40 8.62
N ILE A 201 -32.26 -27.20 8.03
CA ILE A 201 -32.57 -26.95 6.61
C ILE A 201 -31.42 -27.40 5.69
N ARG A 202 -31.74 -28.24 4.70
CA ARG A 202 -30.76 -28.82 3.76
C ARG A 202 -30.12 -27.75 2.85
N GLU A 203 -30.88 -26.77 2.41
CA GLU A 203 -30.43 -25.68 1.53
C GLU A 203 -29.35 -24.83 2.21
N ILE A 204 -29.47 -24.61 3.52
CA ILE A 204 -28.48 -23.87 4.31
C ILE A 204 -27.22 -24.71 4.52
N ARG A 205 -27.36 -26.02 4.74
CA ARG A 205 -26.21 -26.94 4.80
C ARG A 205 -25.40 -26.96 3.51
N LYS A 206 -26.04 -26.88 2.35
CA LYS A 206 -25.34 -26.77 1.05
C LYS A 206 -24.46 -25.52 0.96
N GLU A 207 -24.77 -24.45 1.69
CA GLU A 207 -23.89 -23.28 1.71
C GLU A 207 -22.54 -23.56 2.37
N ALA A 208 -22.48 -24.51 3.33
CA ALA A 208 -21.24 -24.93 3.96
C ALA A 208 -20.31 -25.66 2.97
N GLU A 209 -20.88 -26.34 1.96
CA GLU A 209 -20.11 -27.04 0.91
C GLU A 209 -19.18 -26.08 0.17
N THR A 210 -19.59 -24.82 -0.04
CA THR A 210 -18.76 -23.79 -0.69
C THR A 210 -17.55 -23.35 0.14
N MET A 211 -17.58 -23.56 1.46
CA MET A 211 -16.48 -23.25 2.39
C MET A 211 -15.65 -24.51 2.74
N ASN A 212 -16.17 -25.68 2.39
CA ASN A 212 -15.68 -26.99 2.84
C ASN A 212 -14.30 -27.36 2.26
N SER A 213 -13.98 -26.87 1.06
CA SER A 213 -12.72 -27.21 0.39
C SER A 213 -11.47 -26.69 1.09
N PHE A 214 -11.61 -25.68 1.96
CA PHE A 214 -10.49 -25.05 2.68
C PHE A 214 -10.57 -25.28 4.20
N ILE A 215 -11.76 -25.18 4.80
CA ILE A 215 -11.90 -25.28 6.26
C ILE A 215 -11.62 -26.69 6.80
N SER A 216 -11.81 -27.73 5.98
CA SER A 216 -11.66 -29.13 6.39
C SER A 216 -10.21 -29.58 6.57
N PHE A 217 -9.21 -28.81 6.13
CA PHE A 217 -7.81 -29.24 6.16
C PHE A 217 -7.00 -28.42 7.17
N THR A 218 -6.81 -28.96 8.39
CA THR A 218 -5.98 -28.34 9.45
C THR A 218 -4.58 -27.97 8.94
N LYS A 219 -4.02 -28.82 8.07
CA LYS A 219 -2.70 -28.62 7.43
C LYS A 219 -2.62 -27.34 6.59
N GLU A 220 -3.72 -26.90 5.96
CA GLU A 220 -3.68 -25.68 5.15
C GLU A 220 -3.48 -24.44 6.01
N PHE A 221 -4.06 -24.40 7.22
CA PHE A 221 -3.82 -23.31 8.15
C PHE A 221 -2.41 -23.33 8.75
N GLU A 222 -1.84 -24.52 9.02
CA GLU A 222 -0.44 -24.64 9.47
C GLU A 222 0.54 -24.10 8.42
N LEU A 223 0.33 -24.45 7.15
CA LEU A 223 1.14 -23.93 6.04
C LEU A 223 1.02 -22.40 5.86
N LEU A 224 -0.15 -21.83 6.20
CA LEU A 224 -0.33 -20.37 6.17
C LEU A 224 0.38 -19.66 7.32
N GLU A 225 0.44 -20.28 8.50
CA GLU A 225 1.24 -19.77 9.61
C GLU A 225 2.73 -19.73 9.22
N GLU A 226 3.27 -20.81 8.64
CA GLU A 226 4.64 -20.84 8.11
C GLU A 226 4.87 -19.78 7.02
N LEU A 227 3.93 -19.63 6.08
CA LEU A 227 4.03 -18.61 5.02
C LEU A 227 4.00 -17.18 5.58
N ILE A 228 3.21 -16.92 6.62
CA ILE A 228 3.20 -15.62 7.32
C ILE A 228 4.58 -15.35 7.92
N GLU A 229 5.19 -16.32 8.61
CA GLU A 229 6.51 -16.14 9.23
C GLU A 229 7.57 -15.76 8.19
N ILE A 230 7.58 -16.42 7.03
CA ILE A 230 8.50 -16.11 5.93
C ILE A 230 8.24 -14.71 5.37
N LEU A 231 6.98 -14.41 5.02
CA LEU A 231 6.62 -13.13 4.41
C LEU A 231 6.82 -11.95 5.36
N PHE A 232 6.68 -12.17 6.67
CA PHE A 232 6.86 -11.13 7.67
C PHE A 232 8.31 -10.61 7.74
N LEU A 233 9.30 -11.43 7.42
CA LEU A 233 10.71 -11.02 7.34
C LEU A 233 10.94 -9.91 6.32
N PHE A 234 10.10 -9.83 5.29
CA PHE A 234 10.17 -8.79 4.26
C PHE A 234 9.37 -7.53 4.65
N ASP A 235 8.47 -7.62 5.63
CA ASP A 235 7.57 -6.52 6.05
C ASP A 235 8.33 -5.55 6.95
N GLU A 236 9.08 -6.09 7.93
CA GLU A 236 9.94 -5.30 8.83
C GLU A 236 11.15 -4.64 8.11
N GLY A 237 11.44 -5.05 6.87
CA GLY A 237 12.57 -4.57 6.07
C GLY A 237 12.24 -3.48 5.04
N ASP A 238 10.98 -3.03 4.93
CA ASP A 238 10.55 -2.07 3.91
C ASP A 238 10.47 -0.63 4.49
N PRO A 239 11.42 0.27 4.16
CA PRO A 239 11.39 1.66 4.62
C PRO A 239 10.27 2.51 3.99
N SER A 240 9.40 1.95 3.14
CA SER A 240 8.18 2.62 2.67
C SER A 240 7.06 2.73 3.72
N GLU A 241 7.36 2.34 4.97
CA GLU A 241 6.50 2.30 6.16
C GLU A 241 5.83 3.62 6.60
N ASN A 242 5.80 4.69 5.80
CA ASN A 242 5.03 5.89 6.15
C ASN A 242 3.54 5.83 5.76
N MET A 243 3.05 4.70 5.23
CA MET A 243 1.61 4.41 5.14
C MET A 243 1.09 3.45 6.24
N HIS A 244 1.97 2.98 7.13
CA HIS A 244 1.71 1.84 8.03
C HIS A 244 1.20 2.22 9.43
N HIS A 245 0.94 3.50 9.70
CA HIS A 245 0.53 3.96 11.03
C HIS A 245 -0.90 3.59 11.46
N GLN A 246 -1.60 2.67 10.77
CA GLN A 246 -2.97 2.26 11.10
C GLN A 246 -3.10 0.86 11.72
N PHE A 247 -2.03 0.09 11.89
CA PHE A 247 -2.14 -1.28 12.43
C PHE A 247 -1.74 -1.42 13.91
N ASN A 248 -0.93 -0.51 14.47
CA ASN A 248 -0.35 -0.66 15.81
C ASN A 248 -1.22 -0.15 16.98
N GLU A 249 -2.45 0.33 16.75
CA GLU A 249 -3.35 0.78 17.85
C GLU A 249 -4.44 -0.22 18.24
N LEU A 250 -4.35 -1.50 17.82
CA LEU A 250 -5.42 -2.48 18.04
C LEU A 250 -5.15 -3.57 19.09
N CYS A 251 -4.17 -3.39 19.99
CA CYS A 251 -4.01 -4.25 21.17
C CYS A 251 -3.68 -3.43 22.43
N PRO A 252 -4.51 -3.49 23.50
CA PRO A 252 -4.24 -2.80 24.75
C PRO A 252 -3.15 -3.55 25.52
N THR A 253 -2.01 -2.91 25.76
CA THR A 253 -1.20 -3.24 26.95
C THR A 253 -1.93 -2.73 28.19
N PRO A 254 -2.05 -3.51 29.26
CA PRO A 254 -2.78 -3.09 30.45
C PRO A 254 -1.93 -2.14 31.28
N THR A 255 -2.25 -0.85 31.25
CA THR A 255 -1.84 0.08 32.32
C THR A 255 -2.96 1.08 32.58
N SER A 256 -3.61 0.87 33.73
CA SER A 256 -4.25 1.82 34.65
C SER A 256 -4.68 3.21 34.14
N ASP A 257 -5.98 3.45 34.30
CA ASP A 257 -6.62 4.67 34.84
C ASP A 257 -6.32 6.00 34.14
N ASP A 258 -7.21 6.44 33.24
CA ASP A 258 -8.29 7.41 33.54
C ASP A 258 -8.82 8.11 32.27
N ASP A 259 -10.13 8.32 32.27
CA ASP A 259 -10.95 9.30 31.54
C ASP A 259 -11.11 9.30 29.99
N ILE A 260 -12.27 8.79 29.57
CA ILE A 260 -13.33 9.47 28.78
C ILE A 260 -12.85 10.34 27.58
N ASN A 261 -13.10 9.93 26.33
CA ASN A 261 -14.34 10.15 25.57
C ASN A 261 -14.22 9.63 24.12
N ASN A 262 -15.39 9.38 23.54
CA ASN A 262 -15.68 8.96 22.16
C ASN A 262 -14.74 9.48 21.06
N ASP A 263 -14.52 8.68 20.00
CA ASP A 263 -15.13 9.03 18.70
C ASP A 263 -15.07 7.92 17.64
N LEU A 264 -16.16 7.90 16.86
CA LEU A 264 -16.49 7.05 15.71
C LEU A 264 -15.37 6.97 14.67
N ILE A 265 -15.08 5.76 14.18
CA ILE A 265 -14.26 5.56 12.97
C ILE A 265 -15.18 5.12 11.82
N LEU A 266 -15.37 6.01 10.85
CA LEU A 266 -16.09 5.79 9.60
C LEU A 266 -15.19 5.07 8.59
N ALA A 267 -15.57 3.85 8.22
CA ALA A 267 -14.97 3.13 7.11
C ALA A 267 -15.38 3.76 5.77
N PHE A 268 -14.41 4.08 4.90
CA PHE A 268 -14.67 4.37 3.49
C PHE A 268 -14.02 3.31 2.62
N SER A 269 -14.85 2.68 1.78
CA SER A 269 -14.40 1.76 0.75
C SER A 269 -14.88 2.24 -0.63
N HIS A 270 -14.05 1.90 -1.62
CA HIS A 270 -14.28 1.88 -3.08
C HIS A 270 -14.08 3.18 -3.86
N SER A 271 -13.04 3.18 -4.70
CA SER A 271 -13.17 3.05 -6.16
C SER A 271 -11.85 3.50 -6.82
N CYS A 272 -10.91 2.59 -7.08
CA CYS A 272 -9.75 2.93 -7.90
C CYS A 272 -10.04 2.55 -9.36
N LYS A 273 -10.37 3.55 -10.20
CA LYS A 273 -10.16 3.45 -11.64
C LYS A 273 -8.65 3.35 -11.86
N LYS A 274 -8.20 2.39 -12.68
CA LYS A 274 -6.77 2.19 -13.00
C LYS A 274 -6.20 3.43 -13.70
N SER A 275 -5.68 4.39 -12.94
CA SER A 275 -4.67 5.34 -13.42
C SER A 275 -3.30 4.67 -13.29
N LYS A 276 -2.47 4.76 -14.34
CA LYS A 276 -1.09 4.27 -14.27
C LYS A 276 -0.21 5.43 -13.81
N MET A 277 0.09 5.46 -12.52
CA MET A 277 1.01 6.44 -11.95
C MET A 277 2.45 5.93 -12.11
N SER A 278 3.35 6.75 -12.66
CA SER A 278 4.79 6.49 -12.65
C SER A 278 5.43 7.22 -11.49
N THR A 279 6.20 6.51 -10.67
CA THR A 279 6.98 7.13 -9.60
C THR A 279 8.45 7.17 -9.99
N PHE A 280 9.05 8.35 -9.88
CA PHE A 280 10.47 8.60 -10.10
C PHE A 280 11.08 9.15 -8.84
N PHE A 281 12.21 8.58 -8.41
CA PHE A 281 13.04 9.19 -7.38
C PHE A 281 14.33 9.65 -8.04
N MET A 282 14.63 10.95 -7.99
CA MET A 282 15.88 11.51 -8.53
C MET A 282 16.80 11.87 -7.37
N HIS A 283 18.04 11.41 -7.45
CA HIS A 283 19.07 11.78 -6.47
C HIS A 283 19.93 12.88 -7.09
N LEU A 284 19.97 14.04 -6.43
CA LEU A 284 20.74 15.19 -6.86
C LEU A 284 22.13 15.16 -6.22
N ARG A 285 23.17 15.57 -6.98
CA ARG A 285 24.48 15.86 -6.42
C ARG A 285 24.40 17.13 -5.58
N THR A 286 24.88 17.06 -4.35
CA THR A 286 25.08 18.24 -3.50
C THR A 286 26.45 18.83 -3.81
N GLU A 287 26.60 20.15 -3.65
CA GLU A 287 27.85 20.87 -3.97
C GLU A 287 29.07 20.43 -3.13
N ASN A 288 28.86 19.57 -2.11
CA ASN A 288 29.89 19.08 -1.19
C ASN A 288 30.32 17.62 -1.39
N SER A 289 29.79 16.88 -2.37
CA SER A 289 30.18 15.48 -2.59
C SER A 289 31.41 15.36 -3.51
N ASN A 290 32.62 15.34 -2.93
CA ASN A 290 33.87 14.93 -3.60
C ASN A 290 33.93 13.40 -3.86
N VAL A 291 32.79 12.74 -4.05
CA VAL A 291 32.75 11.29 -4.27
C VAL A 291 33.12 11.03 -5.72
N GLU A 292 34.34 10.53 -5.95
CA GLU A 292 34.80 10.10 -7.25
C GLU A 292 33.93 8.96 -7.79
N PHE A 293 33.78 8.92 -9.12
CA PHE A 293 32.93 8.01 -9.90
C PHE A 293 33.05 6.52 -9.52
N ASN A 294 34.19 6.11 -8.94
CA ASN A 294 34.60 4.71 -8.80
C ASN A 294 34.14 3.98 -7.52
N GLU A 295 33.75 4.67 -6.45
CA GLU A 295 33.43 3.97 -5.18
C GLU A 295 32.05 3.29 -5.20
N PHE A 296 31.09 3.83 -5.97
CA PHE A 296 29.75 3.24 -6.09
C PHE A 296 29.69 2.08 -7.10
N ASP A 297 30.57 2.07 -8.11
CA ASP A 297 30.60 1.02 -9.15
C ASP A 297 30.89 -0.39 -8.60
N GLN A 298 31.51 -0.49 -7.41
CA GLN A 298 31.72 -1.79 -6.75
C GLN A 298 30.43 -2.49 -6.32
N TYR A 299 29.35 -1.74 -6.02
CA TYR A 299 28.05 -2.32 -5.67
C TYR A 299 27.22 -2.72 -6.91
N TYR A 300 27.59 -2.25 -8.10
CA TYR A 300 26.90 -2.54 -9.37
C TYR A 300 27.32 -3.85 -10.04
N GLN A 301 28.33 -4.56 -9.52
CA GLN A 301 28.74 -5.89 -10.00
C GLN A 301 27.89 -7.04 -9.43
N LEU A 302 26.71 -6.76 -8.87
CA LEU A 302 25.74 -7.82 -8.62
C LEU A 302 25.25 -8.33 -9.98
N LEU A 303 25.67 -9.56 -10.30
CA LEU A 303 25.31 -10.35 -11.47
C LEU A 303 23.86 -10.07 -11.88
N GLU A 304 23.67 -9.79 -13.17
CA GLU A 304 22.34 -9.80 -13.79
C GLU A 304 21.65 -11.11 -13.42
N ILE A 305 20.69 -11.06 -12.50
CA ILE A 305 19.69 -12.12 -12.39
C ILE A 305 18.84 -11.94 -13.65
N SER A 306 19.23 -12.66 -14.70
CA SER A 306 18.35 -12.90 -15.84
C SER A 306 17.17 -13.67 -15.28
N LEU A 307 16.06 -12.98 -15.05
CA LEU A 307 14.77 -13.64 -15.00
C LEU A 307 14.44 -13.96 -16.45
N ASP A 308 15.06 -15.04 -16.95
CA ASP A 308 14.82 -15.54 -18.29
C ASP A 308 13.31 -15.72 -18.45
N GLU A 309 12.74 -14.96 -19.39
CA GLU A 309 11.47 -15.31 -19.99
C GLU A 309 11.69 -16.63 -20.73
N GLU A 310 11.22 -17.74 -20.18
CA GLU A 310 11.05 -18.99 -20.92
C GLU A 310 9.67 -19.57 -20.62
N PRO A 311 9.03 -20.25 -21.59
CA PRO A 311 8.52 -19.70 -22.86
C PRO A 311 6.98 -19.50 -22.84
#